data_AF-A0A2G2QUQ7-F1
#
_entry.id   AF-A0A2G2QUQ7-F1
#
_cell.length_a   1.000
_cell.length_b   1.000
_cell.length_c   1.000
_cell.angle_alpha   90.00
_cell.angle_beta   90.00
_cell.angle_gamma   90.00
#
_symmetry.space_group_name_H-M   'P 1'
#
loop_
_entity.id
_entity.type
_entity.pdbx_description
1 polymer ?
#
loop_
_entity_poly.entity_id
_entity_poly.type
_entity_poly.pdbx_seq_one_letter_code
_entity_poly.pdbx_strand_id
1 'polypeptide(L)'
;MGLKIAVVGATGNVGTEILTILDESDLTIEKVYAVASRRSLGRVVSYGDKELKCLDIEQFDFAAVDIVLMSAGGAVSKEWSPKIVAAGCKVVIDNSSTWRMDPAVPLVVPEVNADAVEGFAKKGIIANPNCSTIQMVVALKPLHDAASIKRVVVSTYQSTSGGDNTLLRGRTIGTGPDPFQNVHGAGYRGVYDFADPDSSVFVISTGQSGHFLSRHYDDLGELWRRGEYVPMSLDPELTDAMIDLTIRLLAQRSIATVFVTHSPAEAKRLATRTLHLKPVD
;
A
#
# COMPACT_ATOMS: atom_id res chain seq x y z
N MET A 1 20.78 -30.92 1.31
CA MET A 1 21.27 -29.76 2.10
C MET A 1 20.07 -28.84 2.24
N GLY A 2 19.66 -28.50 3.46
CA GLY A 2 18.44 -27.71 3.71
C GLY A 2 18.72 -26.20 3.61
N LEU A 3 17.66 -25.41 3.52
CA LEU A 3 17.77 -23.95 3.44
C LEU A 3 18.16 -23.33 4.79
N LYS A 4 19.02 -22.31 4.77
CA LYS A 4 19.29 -21.45 5.93
C LYS A 4 18.59 -20.11 5.72
N ILE A 5 17.67 -19.77 6.61
CA ILE A 5 16.80 -18.60 6.47
C ILE A 5 16.99 -17.65 7.65
N ALA A 6 17.10 -16.35 7.38
CA ALA A 6 17.00 -15.32 8.41
C ALA A 6 15.72 -14.48 8.22
N VAL A 7 14.99 -14.27 9.31
CA VAL A 7 13.81 -13.40 9.35
C VAL A 7 14.22 -12.09 10.00
N VAL A 8 14.34 -11.02 9.21
CA VAL A 8 14.70 -9.68 9.69
C VAL A 8 13.44 -8.91 10.05
N GLY A 9 13.33 -8.43 11.29
CA GLY A 9 12.08 -7.92 11.85
C GLY A 9 11.27 -9.00 12.58
N ALA A 10 11.92 -10.07 13.04
CA ALA A 10 11.30 -11.25 13.65
C ALA A 10 10.38 -10.96 14.85
N THR A 11 10.55 -9.83 15.54
CA THR A 11 9.72 -9.47 16.71
C THR A 11 8.46 -8.67 16.38
N GLY A 12 8.26 -8.28 15.11
CA GLY A 12 7.04 -7.59 14.66
C GLY A 12 5.97 -8.58 14.22
N ASN A 13 4.72 -8.12 14.12
CA ASN A 13 3.57 -8.99 13.80
C ASN A 13 3.76 -9.84 12.53
N VAL A 14 4.30 -9.25 11.46
CA VAL A 14 4.57 -10.00 10.22
C VAL A 14 5.76 -10.94 10.39
N GLY A 15 6.79 -10.55 11.15
CA GLY A 15 7.94 -11.41 11.41
C GLY A 15 7.57 -12.66 12.22
N THR A 16 6.69 -12.52 13.22
CA THR A 16 6.17 -13.66 13.97
C THR A 16 5.31 -14.57 13.10
N GLU A 17 4.48 -14.01 12.22
CA GLU A 17 3.67 -14.80 11.28
C GLU A 17 4.54 -15.56 10.27
N ILE A 18 5.59 -14.93 9.75
CA ILE A 18 6.58 -15.59 8.89
C ILE A 18 7.19 -16.80 9.60
N LEU A 19 7.53 -16.69 10.89
CA LEU A 19 8.09 -17.81 11.65
C LEU A 19 7.09 -18.96 11.80
N THR A 20 5.82 -18.65 12.09
CA THR A 20 4.75 -19.66 12.15
C THR A 20 4.61 -20.39 10.80
N ILE A 21 4.49 -19.64 9.69
CA ILE A 21 4.34 -20.23 8.36
C ILE A 21 5.56 -21.08 7.98
N LEU A 22 6.78 -20.66 8.34
CA LEU A 22 7.98 -21.46 8.07
C LEU A 22 8.00 -22.78 8.85
N ASP A 23 7.41 -22.84 10.05
CA ASP A 23 7.31 -24.06 10.84
C ASP A 23 6.26 -25.01 10.26
N GLU A 24 5.15 -24.46 9.77
CA GLU A 24 4.06 -25.21 9.13
C GLU A 24 4.38 -25.62 7.68
N SER A 25 5.43 -25.06 7.07
CA SER A 25 5.74 -25.28 5.66
C SER A 25 6.39 -26.64 5.37
N ASP A 26 6.15 -27.16 4.17
CA ASP A 26 6.82 -28.37 3.64
C ASP A 26 8.27 -28.12 3.17
N LEU A 27 8.86 -26.95 3.49
CA LEU A 27 10.21 -26.62 3.07
C LEU A 27 11.25 -27.38 3.90
N THR A 28 12.24 -27.97 3.22
CA THR A 28 13.41 -28.55 3.89
C THR A 28 14.32 -27.44 4.42
N ILE A 29 14.08 -26.98 5.65
CA ILE A 29 14.83 -25.92 6.32
C ILE A 29 15.85 -26.53 7.27
N GLU A 30 17.13 -26.19 7.08
CA GLU A 30 18.22 -26.61 7.98
C GLU A 30 18.26 -25.74 9.24
N LYS A 31 18.08 -24.41 9.09
CA LYS A 31 18.17 -23.48 10.21
C LYS A 31 17.42 -22.18 9.94
N VAL A 32 16.71 -21.69 10.96
CA VAL A 32 16.08 -20.37 10.98
C VAL A 32 16.77 -19.47 12.01
N TYR A 33 17.01 -18.21 11.64
CA TYR A 33 17.54 -17.17 12.51
C TYR A 33 16.52 -16.05 12.68
N ALA A 34 16.18 -15.73 13.93
CA ALA A 34 15.41 -14.54 14.25
C ALA A 34 16.36 -13.33 14.36
N VAL A 35 16.21 -12.35 13.48
CA VAL A 35 17.05 -11.14 13.45
C VAL A 35 16.16 -9.91 13.65
N ALA A 36 16.60 -8.98 14.50
CA ALA A 36 15.87 -7.76 14.81
C ALA A 36 16.86 -6.61 15.07
N SER A 37 16.34 -5.42 15.34
CA SER A 37 17.20 -4.32 15.76
C SER A 37 17.74 -4.55 17.17
N ARG A 38 18.84 -3.87 17.51
CA ARG A 38 19.51 -3.94 18.81
C ARG A 38 18.60 -3.84 20.04
N ARG A 39 17.50 -3.08 19.97
CA ARG A 39 16.49 -2.97 21.05
C ARG A 39 15.81 -4.30 21.40
N SER A 40 15.89 -5.28 20.51
CA SER A 40 15.24 -6.57 20.60
C SER A 40 16.24 -7.72 20.76
N LEU A 41 17.53 -7.42 20.90
CA LEU A 41 18.58 -8.42 21.13
C LEU A 41 18.24 -9.29 22.35
N GLY A 42 18.30 -10.61 22.18
CA GLY A 42 18.03 -11.58 23.25
C GLY A 42 16.55 -11.84 23.53
N ARG A 43 15.62 -11.07 22.93
CA ARG A 43 14.18 -11.38 23.01
C ARG A 43 13.90 -12.74 22.38
N VAL A 44 13.03 -13.51 23.00
CA VAL A 44 12.62 -14.82 22.51
C VAL A 44 11.37 -14.68 21.63
N VAL A 45 11.37 -15.37 20.48
CA VAL A 45 10.22 -15.55 19.59
C VAL A 45 9.99 -17.05 19.36
N SER A 46 8.73 -17.45 19.19
CA SER A 46 8.36 -18.84 18.91
C SER A 46 8.63 -19.19 17.44
N TYR A 47 9.00 -20.45 17.22
CA TYR A 47 9.13 -21.11 15.92
C TYR A 47 8.64 -22.55 16.11
N GLY A 48 7.32 -22.75 15.96
CA GLY A 48 6.66 -23.98 16.39
C GLY A 48 6.84 -24.24 17.88
N ASP A 49 7.21 -25.48 18.21
CA ASP A 49 7.57 -25.91 19.57
C ASP A 49 8.95 -25.40 20.02
N LYS A 50 9.69 -24.70 19.15
CA LYS A 50 11.04 -24.19 19.45
C LYS A 50 11.00 -22.70 19.77
N GLU A 51 12.02 -22.26 20.49
CA GLU A 51 12.26 -20.86 20.82
C GLU A 51 13.53 -20.36 20.14
N LEU A 52 13.46 -19.18 19.51
CA LEU A 52 14.59 -18.50 18.88
C LEU A 52 14.92 -17.23 19.65
N LYS A 53 16.19 -17.07 20.03
CA LYS A 53 16.71 -15.79 20.57
C LYS A 53 17.01 -14.84 19.41
N CYS A 54 16.49 -13.63 19.49
CA CYS A 54 16.71 -12.60 18.50
C CYS A 54 18.18 -12.13 18.51
N LEU A 55 18.77 -12.09 17.32
CA LEU A 55 20.11 -11.58 17.05
C LEU A 55 20.02 -10.12 16.56
N ASP A 56 21.07 -9.35 16.80
CA ASP A 56 21.18 -7.97 16.32
C ASP A 56 21.55 -7.96 14.84
N ILE A 57 20.76 -7.23 14.03
CA ILE A 57 20.99 -7.06 12.59
C ILE A 57 22.40 -6.53 12.28
N GLU A 58 22.96 -5.69 13.14
CA GLU A 58 24.30 -5.11 12.94
C GLU A 58 25.44 -6.13 13.13
N GLN A 59 25.19 -7.19 13.89
CA GLN A 59 26.21 -8.17 14.30
C GLN A 59 26.02 -9.53 13.62
N PHE A 60 24.92 -9.71 12.89
CA PHE A 60 24.60 -10.97 12.25
C PHE A 60 25.40 -11.16 10.96
N ASP A 61 25.98 -12.35 10.80
CA ASP A 61 26.70 -12.74 9.58
C ASP A 61 25.72 -13.24 8.51
N PHE A 62 25.41 -12.36 7.55
CA PHE A 62 24.52 -12.69 6.45
C PHE A 62 25.12 -13.62 5.39
N ALA A 63 26.44 -13.90 5.43
CA ALA A 63 27.04 -14.94 4.59
C ALA A 63 26.61 -16.36 5.03
N ALA A 64 26.10 -16.50 6.26
CA ALA A 64 25.70 -17.79 6.84
C ALA A 64 24.30 -18.26 6.42
N VAL A 65 23.57 -17.49 5.60
CA VAL A 65 22.18 -17.78 5.21
C VAL A 65 21.97 -17.69 3.69
N ASP A 66 21.07 -18.52 3.18
CA ASP A 66 20.70 -18.54 1.77
C ASP A 66 19.67 -17.46 1.46
N ILE A 67 18.67 -17.29 2.33
CA ILE A 67 17.50 -16.43 2.11
C ILE A 67 17.30 -15.52 3.31
N VAL A 68 17.01 -14.25 3.05
CA VAL A 68 16.48 -13.32 4.05
C VAL A 68 15.03 -12.98 3.74
N LEU A 69 14.16 -13.14 4.72
CA LEU A 69 12.80 -12.60 4.72
C LEU A 69 12.79 -11.28 5.48
N MET A 70 12.69 -10.17 4.74
CA MET A 70 12.82 -8.82 5.28
C MET A 70 11.44 -8.22 5.58
N SER A 71 11.18 -7.96 6.86
CA SER A 71 9.96 -7.31 7.35
C SER A 71 10.24 -6.32 8.49
N ALA A 72 11.24 -5.46 8.31
CA ALA A 72 11.65 -4.44 9.29
C ALA A 72 11.28 -2.99 8.89
N GLY A 73 10.50 -2.81 7.82
CA GLY A 73 10.07 -1.50 7.31
C GLY A 73 11.02 -0.91 6.27
N GLY A 74 10.55 0.12 5.57
CA GLY A 74 11.21 0.61 4.35
C GLY A 74 12.60 1.21 4.55
N ALA A 75 12.81 1.97 5.64
CA ALA A 75 14.12 2.57 5.94
C ALA A 75 15.19 1.51 6.19
N VAL A 76 14.87 0.49 7.01
CA VAL A 76 15.77 -0.65 7.29
C VAL A 76 16.03 -1.43 6.01
N SER A 77 14.98 -1.75 5.25
CA SER A 77 15.12 -2.45 3.96
C SER A 77 16.05 -1.72 2.98
N LYS A 78 15.90 -0.40 2.84
CA LYS A 78 16.71 0.41 1.94
C LYS A 78 18.20 0.36 2.30
N GLU A 79 18.50 0.35 3.59
CA GLU A 79 19.86 0.28 4.09
C GLU A 79 20.44 -1.14 4.00
N TRP A 80 19.67 -2.14 4.45
CA TRP A 80 20.19 -3.47 4.73
C TRP A 80 20.08 -4.44 3.57
N SER A 81 19.03 -4.37 2.74
CA SER A 81 18.87 -5.34 1.64
C SER A 81 20.09 -5.38 0.72
N PRO A 82 20.68 -4.24 0.28
CA PRO A 82 21.89 -4.26 -0.53
C PRO A 82 23.11 -4.79 0.22
N LYS A 83 23.25 -4.47 1.52
CA LYS A 83 24.36 -4.95 2.36
C LYS A 83 24.31 -6.47 2.54
N ILE A 84 23.11 -7.00 2.74
CA ILE A 84 22.85 -8.43 2.92
C ILE A 84 23.22 -9.21 1.66
N VAL A 85 22.80 -8.74 0.48
CA VAL A 85 23.19 -9.36 -0.79
C VAL A 85 24.70 -9.27 -1.00
N ALA A 86 25.30 -8.11 -0.74
CA ALA A 86 26.74 -7.92 -0.86
C ALA A 86 27.55 -8.80 0.12
N ALA A 87 26.98 -9.18 1.26
CA ALA A 87 27.59 -10.08 2.23
C ALA A 87 27.56 -11.56 1.80
N GLY A 88 26.89 -11.90 0.69
CA GLY A 88 26.87 -13.26 0.14
C GLY A 88 25.55 -14.01 0.34
N CYS A 89 24.53 -13.39 0.94
CA CYS A 89 23.19 -13.96 0.93
C CYS A 89 22.64 -14.02 -0.50
N LYS A 90 22.02 -15.14 -0.89
CA LYS A 90 21.61 -15.35 -2.28
C LYS A 90 20.45 -14.46 -2.68
N VAL A 91 19.49 -14.26 -1.77
CA VAL A 91 18.31 -13.43 -2.06
C VAL A 91 17.68 -12.84 -0.80
N VAL A 92 17.24 -11.59 -0.92
CA VAL A 92 16.38 -10.91 0.04
C VAL A 92 14.97 -10.84 -0.54
N ILE A 93 13.99 -11.41 0.16
CA ILE A 93 12.56 -11.26 -0.15
C ILE A 93 12.01 -10.18 0.77
N ASP A 94 11.63 -9.03 0.19
CA ASP A 94 11.34 -7.81 0.93
C ASP A 94 9.84 -7.49 0.97
N ASN A 95 9.28 -7.45 2.17
CA ASN A 95 7.87 -7.13 2.40
C ASN A 95 7.57 -5.63 2.53
N SER A 96 8.58 -4.76 2.40
CA SER A 96 8.37 -3.33 2.43
C SER A 96 7.96 -2.78 1.06
N SER A 97 7.60 -1.49 1.01
CA SER A 97 7.32 -0.82 -0.26
C SER A 97 8.58 -0.37 -1.02
N THR A 98 9.77 -0.48 -0.40
CA THR A 98 11.02 0.15 -0.86
C THR A 98 11.38 -0.22 -2.29
N TRP A 99 11.24 -1.50 -2.66
CA TRP A 99 11.74 -2.02 -3.94
C TRP A 99 10.65 -2.29 -4.97
N ARG A 100 9.37 -2.09 -4.63
CA ARG A 100 8.23 -2.50 -5.49
C ARG A 100 8.19 -1.82 -6.85
N MET A 101 8.76 -0.61 -6.96
CA MET A 101 8.78 0.18 -8.19
C MET A 101 10.15 0.19 -8.88
N ASP A 102 11.13 -0.54 -8.35
CA ASP A 102 12.47 -0.60 -8.94
C ASP A 102 12.46 -1.54 -10.15
N PRO A 103 12.81 -1.08 -11.38
CA PRO A 103 12.74 -1.89 -12.59
C PRO A 103 13.73 -3.06 -12.60
N ALA A 104 14.72 -3.07 -11.71
CA ALA A 104 15.68 -4.16 -11.56
C ALA A 104 15.28 -5.17 -10.47
N VAL A 105 14.16 -4.96 -9.77
CA VAL A 105 13.65 -5.87 -8.74
C VAL A 105 12.31 -6.45 -9.20
N PRO A 106 12.15 -7.78 -9.28
CA PRO A 106 10.87 -8.37 -9.62
C PRO A 106 9.86 -8.21 -8.48
N LEU A 107 8.63 -7.86 -8.84
CA LEU A 107 7.46 -7.81 -7.97
C LEU A 107 6.64 -9.08 -8.20
N VAL A 108 6.62 -9.99 -7.22
CA VAL A 108 6.17 -11.37 -7.45
C VAL A 108 4.93 -11.72 -6.62
N VAL A 109 3.92 -12.28 -7.28
CA VAL A 109 2.84 -13.08 -6.69
C VAL A 109 2.90 -14.47 -7.34
N PRO A 110 3.27 -15.53 -6.60
CA PRO A 110 3.54 -16.85 -7.18
C PRO A 110 2.40 -17.38 -8.08
N GLU A 111 1.15 -17.21 -7.68
CA GLU A 111 -0.03 -17.69 -8.41
C GLU A 111 -0.32 -16.88 -9.69
N VAL A 112 0.36 -15.75 -9.90
CA VAL A 112 0.11 -14.79 -10.98
C VAL A 112 1.27 -14.72 -11.96
N ASN A 113 2.49 -14.60 -11.45
CA ASN A 113 3.70 -14.34 -12.24
C ASN A 113 4.96 -14.96 -11.60
N ALA A 114 4.90 -16.26 -11.26
CA ALA A 114 6.03 -16.99 -10.66
C ALA A 114 7.34 -16.88 -11.45
N ASP A 115 7.25 -16.88 -12.78
CA ASP A 115 8.39 -16.77 -13.70
C ASP A 115 9.19 -15.47 -13.53
N ALA A 116 8.54 -14.38 -13.09
CA ALA A 116 9.21 -13.12 -12.81
C ALA A 116 10.27 -13.24 -11.70
N VAL A 117 10.22 -14.30 -10.87
CA VAL A 117 11.21 -14.55 -9.83
C VAL A 117 12.63 -14.55 -10.38
N GLU A 118 12.87 -15.05 -11.59
CA GLU A 118 14.20 -15.12 -12.22
C GLU A 118 14.89 -13.75 -12.33
N GLY A 119 14.09 -12.67 -12.38
CA GLY A 119 14.60 -11.30 -12.41
C GLY A 119 15.40 -10.91 -11.16
N PHE A 120 15.32 -11.67 -10.07
CA PHE A 120 16.00 -11.37 -8.81
C PHE A 120 17.52 -11.28 -8.98
N ALA A 121 18.10 -12.03 -9.92
CA ALA A 121 19.53 -12.11 -10.15
C ALA A 121 20.19 -10.75 -10.47
N LYS A 122 19.40 -9.75 -10.90
CA LYS A 122 19.90 -8.39 -11.18
C LYS A 122 20.36 -7.65 -9.92
N LYS A 123 19.71 -7.88 -8.78
CA LYS A 123 19.98 -7.18 -7.51
C LYS A 123 20.06 -8.08 -6.28
N GLY A 124 19.77 -9.37 -6.40
CA GLY A 124 19.62 -10.29 -5.28
C GLY A 124 18.39 -9.98 -4.41
N ILE A 125 17.40 -9.27 -4.93
CA ILE A 125 16.22 -8.82 -4.18
C ILE A 125 14.96 -9.22 -4.95
N ILE A 126 13.92 -9.66 -4.24
CA ILE A 126 12.55 -9.85 -4.72
C ILE A 126 11.65 -8.96 -3.87
N ALA A 127 10.74 -8.22 -4.50
CA ALA A 127 9.76 -7.41 -3.79
C ALA A 127 8.45 -8.19 -3.59
N ASN A 128 7.96 -8.22 -2.35
CA ASN A 128 6.61 -8.66 -2.02
C ASN A 128 5.64 -7.49 -2.30
N PRO A 129 4.53 -7.70 -3.03
CA PRO A 129 3.57 -6.63 -3.28
C PRO A 129 2.80 -6.19 -2.03
N ASN A 130 1.95 -5.17 -2.21
CA ASN A 130 1.04 -4.74 -1.15
C ASN A 130 -0.02 -5.83 -0.87
N CYS A 131 -0.41 -5.99 0.40
CA CYS A 131 -1.39 -6.97 0.84
C CYS A 131 -2.73 -6.91 0.07
N SER A 132 -3.27 -5.70 -0.17
CA SER A 132 -4.51 -5.55 -0.93
C SER A 132 -4.36 -5.91 -2.40
N THR A 133 -3.16 -5.72 -2.95
CA THR A 133 -2.86 -6.11 -4.34
C THR A 133 -2.80 -7.62 -4.45
N ILE A 134 -2.08 -8.32 -3.56
CA ILE A 134 -1.92 -9.78 -3.59
C ILE A 134 -3.28 -10.47 -3.59
N GLN A 135 -4.13 -10.20 -2.60
CA GLN A 135 -5.45 -10.83 -2.51
C GLN A 135 -6.32 -10.58 -3.76
N MET A 136 -6.20 -9.39 -4.35
CA MET A 136 -6.97 -9.02 -5.53
C MET A 136 -6.45 -9.74 -6.77
N VAL A 137 -5.15 -9.70 -7.04
CA VAL A 137 -4.62 -10.29 -8.28
C VAL A 137 -4.68 -11.81 -8.28
N VAL A 138 -4.58 -12.46 -7.11
CA VAL A 138 -4.81 -13.91 -7.00
C VAL A 138 -6.25 -14.25 -7.40
N ALA A 139 -7.24 -13.53 -6.88
CA ALA A 139 -8.64 -13.75 -7.23
C ALA A 139 -8.95 -13.40 -8.69
N LEU A 140 -8.31 -12.36 -9.25
CA LEU A 140 -8.59 -11.90 -10.61
C LEU A 140 -7.83 -12.67 -11.69
N LYS A 141 -6.72 -13.34 -11.38
CA LYS A 141 -5.87 -13.99 -12.40
C LYS A 141 -6.62 -15.03 -13.25
N PRO A 142 -7.38 -15.98 -12.68
CA PRO A 142 -8.14 -16.93 -13.49
C PRO A 142 -9.17 -16.25 -14.41
N LEU A 143 -9.82 -15.18 -13.91
CA LEU A 143 -10.78 -14.39 -14.69
C LEU A 143 -10.07 -13.64 -15.83
N HIS A 144 -8.90 -13.06 -15.56
CA HIS A 144 -8.11 -12.35 -16.55
C HIS A 144 -7.63 -13.27 -17.68
N ASP A 145 -7.24 -14.50 -17.35
CA ASP A 145 -6.79 -15.48 -18.34
C ASP A 145 -7.94 -15.99 -19.21
N ALA A 146 -9.11 -16.21 -18.62
CA ALA A 146 -10.31 -16.63 -19.36
C ALA A 146 -10.92 -15.49 -20.20
N ALA A 147 -10.90 -14.27 -19.67
CA ALA A 147 -11.42 -13.07 -20.31
C ALA A 147 -10.63 -11.84 -19.84
N SER A 148 -9.76 -11.33 -20.71
CA SER A 148 -8.83 -10.25 -20.38
C SER A 148 -9.53 -9.02 -19.80
N ILE A 149 -9.40 -8.84 -18.48
CA ILE A 149 -9.95 -7.71 -17.72
C ILE A 149 -9.36 -6.40 -18.25
N LYS A 150 -10.22 -5.44 -18.59
CA LYS A 150 -9.81 -4.10 -19.09
C LYS A 150 -9.86 -3.02 -18.01
N ARG A 151 -10.71 -3.19 -16.99
CA ARG A 151 -10.89 -2.23 -15.90
C ARG A 151 -11.33 -2.96 -14.64
N VAL A 152 -10.78 -2.55 -13.51
CA VAL A 152 -11.19 -2.97 -12.17
C VAL A 152 -11.57 -1.70 -11.40
N VAL A 153 -12.72 -1.72 -10.74
CA VAL A 153 -13.11 -0.70 -9.75
C VAL A 153 -13.23 -1.43 -8.43
N VAL A 154 -12.47 -1.00 -7.42
CA VAL A 154 -12.36 -1.71 -6.14
C VAL A 154 -12.50 -0.73 -4.98
N SER A 155 -13.32 -1.12 -4.00
CA SER A 155 -13.46 -0.45 -2.71
C SER A 155 -12.91 -1.38 -1.63
N THR A 156 -11.87 -0.96 -0.91
CA THR A 156 -11.20 -1.80 0.09
C THR A 156 -11.70 -1.49 1.50
N TYR A 157 -11.92 -2.52 2.30
CA TYR A 157 -12.24 -2.42 3.73
C TYR A 157 -11.11 -3.08 4.51
N GLN A 158 -10.09 -2.31 4.89
CA GLN A 158 -8.86 -2.86 5.45
C GLN A 158 -8.91 -2.92 6.98
N SER A 159 -8.51 -4.07 7.53
CA SER A 159 -8.34 -4.26 8.96
C SER A 159 -7.21 -3.39 9.52
N THR A 160 -7.29 -3.04 10.82
CA THR A 160 -6.29 -2.24 11.56
C THR A 160 -4.92 -2.91 11.68
N SER A 161 -4.81 -4.20 11.32
CA SER A 161 -3.58 -4.97 11.30
C SER A 161 -2.59 -4.55 10.20
N GLY A 162 -3.03 -3.81 9.17
CA GLY A 162 -2.20 -3.36 8.04
C GLY A 162 -1.15 -2.28 8.40
N GLY A 163 -1.19 -1.74 9.61
CA GLY A 163 -0.23 -0.78 10.15
C GLY A 163 -0.86 0.52 10.66
N ASP A 164 -0.03 1.38 11.27
CA ASP A 164 -0.46 2.66 11.87
C ASP A 164 -1.06 3.65 10.86
N ASN A 165 -0.82 3.44 9.57
CA ASN A 165 -1.25 4.33 8.49
C ASN A 165 -2.59 3.89 7.86
N THR A 166 -3.15 2.75 8.27
CA THR A 166 -4.36 2.18 7.66
C THR A 166 -5.64 2.82 8.21
N LEU A 167 -5.61 3.40 9.41
CA LEU A 167 -6.68 4.23 10.00
C LEU A 167 -6.08 5.28 10.93
N LEU A 168 -6.84 6.35 11.17
CA LEU A 168 -6.59 7.42 12.14
C LEU A 168 -6.53 6.83 13.56
N ARG A 169 -5.43 6.15 13.91
CA ARG A 169 -5.18 5.70 15.28
C ARG A 169 -5.19 6.95 16.15
N GLY A 170 -6.05 7.01 17.16
CA GLY A 170 -6.00 8.05 18.18
C GLY A 170 -4.60 8.06 18.77
N ARG A 171 -3.73 8.94 18.26
CA ARG A 171 -2.42 9.17 18.84
C ARG A 171 -2.65 10.12 19.99
N THR A 172 -2.13 9.76 21.15
CA THR A 172 -1.98 10.69 22.26
C THR A 172 -0.54 11.18 22.26
N ILE A 173 -0.30 12.46 22.52
CA ILE A 173 1.06 13.00 22.77
C ILE A 173 1.35 13.16 24.25
N GLY A 174 0.41 12.70 25.09
CA GLY A 174 0.45 12.89 26.53
C GLY A 174 1.69 12.30 27.17
N THR A 175 2.29 13.05 28.09
CA THR A 175 3.35 12.58 29.00
C THR A 175 3.05 13.06 30.42
N GLY A 176 3.56 12.39 31.44
CA GLY A 176 3.36 12.81 32.83
C GLY A 176 1.90 12.69 33.28
N PRO A 177 1.32 13.73 33.93
CA PRO A 177 -0.02 13.67 34.53
C PRO A 177 -1.17 13.57 33.50
N ASP A 178 -0.92 13.90 32.23
CA ASP A 178 -1.91 13.85 31.15
C ASP A 178 -1.50 12.86 30.05
N PRO A 179 -1.32 11.56 30.35
CA PRO A 179 -0.77 10.56 29.41
C PRO A 179 -1.70 10.30 28.20
N PHE A 180 -2.94 10.80 28.26
CA PHE A 180 -3.96 10.60 27.25
C PHE A 180 -4.31 11.87 26.46
N GLN A 181 -3.42 12.89 26.44
CA GLN A 181 -3.65 14.10 25.65
C GLN A 181 -3.84 13.75 24.18
N ASN A 182 -5.09 13.82 23.72
CA ASN A 182 -5.49 13.41 22.39
C ASN A 182 -5.07 14.48 21.36
N VAL A 183 -4.32 14.09 20.32
CA VAL A 183 -3.96 15.01 19.21
C VAL A 183 -4.82 14.85 17.98
N HIS A 184 -5.80 13.95 18.04
CA HIS A 184 -6.74 13.72 16.96
C HIS A 184 -8.18 13.96 17.44
N GLY A 185 -8.93 14.74 16.68
CA GLY A 185 -10.38 14.88 16.84
C GLY A 185 -11.11 13.92 15.89
N ALA A 186 -12.37 13.59 16.21
CA ALA A 186 -13.22 12.89 15.24
C ALA A 186 -13.33 13.76 13.97
N GLY A 187 -13.05 13.16 12.80
CA GLY A 187 -13.14 13.81 11.50
C GLY A 187 -14.47 13.59 10.78
N TYR A 188 -15.26 12.62 11.27
CA TYR A 188 -16.48 12.12 10.66
C TYR A 188 -17.40 11.57 11.76
N ARG A 189 -18.71 11.79 11.64
CA ARG A 189 -19.78 11.12 12.39
C ARG A 189 -20.80 10.63 11.38
N GLY A 190 -21.33 9.44 11.56
CA GLY A 190 -22.41 8.93 10.73
C GLY A 190 -23.29 7.96 11.50
N VAL A 191 -24.58 7.98 11.19
CA VAL A 191 -25.58 7.01 11.64
C VAL A 191 -26.13 6.37 10.38
N TYR A 192 -26.01 5.05 10.30
CA TYR A 192 -26.44 4.28 9.14
C TYR A 192 -27.58 3.37 9.57
N ASP A 193 -28.76 3.60 9.00
CA ASP A 193 -29.89 2.70 9.14
C ASP A 193 -29.92 1.77 7.93
N PHE A 194 -29.63 0.50 8.15
CA PHE A 194 -29.61 -0.50 7.09
C PHE A 194 -31.00 -1.02 6.72
N ALA A 195 -32.02 -0.77 7.56
CA ALA A 195 -33.41 -1.07 7.25
C ALA A 195 -34.07 0.07 6.46
N ASP A 196 -33.60 1.30 6.67
CA ASP A 196 -34.02 2.49 5.94
C ASP A 196 -32.82 3.39 5.56
N PRO A 197 -32.13 3.11 4.44
CA PRO A 197 -30.95 3.85 4.04
C PRO A 197 -31.18 5.36 3.91
N ASP A 198 -32.40 5.79 3.56
CA ASP A 198 -32.74 7.21 3.40
C ASP A 198 -32.74 7.99 4.72
N SER A 199 -32.89 7.30 5.84
CA SER A 199 -32.74 7.86 7.19
C SER A 199 -31.29 7.94 7.67
N SER A 200 -30.33 7.51 6.85
CA SER A 200 -28.91 7.58 7.19
C SER A 200 -28.40 9.02 7.11
N VAL A 201 -27.54 9.40 8.05
CA VAL A 201 -27.00 10.77 8.14
C VAL A 201 -25.50 10.76 8.42
N PHE A 202 -24.79 11.80 7.99
CA PHE A 202 -23.37 11.98 8.25
C PHE A 202 -22.96 13.43 8.44
N VAL A 203 -21.80 13.68 9.03
CA VAL A 203 -21.15 14.98 9.05
C VAL A 203 -19.65 14.79 9.17
N ILE A 204 -18.89 15.70 8.58
CA ILE A 204 -17.42 15.77 8.73
C ILE A 204 -17.04 17.04 9.47
N SER A 205 -15.91 17.01 10.18
CA SER A 205 -15.49 18.12 11.04
C SER A 205 -14.97 19.34 10.29
N THR A 206 -14.65 19.14 9.02
CA THR A 206 -14.28 20.16 8.03
C THR A 206 -15.38 20.23 6.97
N GLY A 207 -15.13 20.83 5.82
CA GLY A 207 -16.02 20.84 4.67
C GLY A 207 -15.76 19.67 3.72
N GLN A 208 -16.51 19.65 2.62
CA GLN A 208 -16.44 18.59 1.60
C GLN A 208 -15.06 18.45 0.94
N SER A 209 -14.17 19.43 1.14
CA SER A 209 -12.79 19.38 0.66
C SER A 209 -11.80 19.08 1.79
N GLY A 210 -10.95 18.08 1.59
CA GLY A 210 -9.80 17.80 2.48
C GLY A 210 -8.61 18.74 2.28
N HIS A 211 -8.71 19.74 1.40
CA HIS A 211 -7.63 20.67 1.07
C HIS A 211 -7.83 22.01 1.78
N PHE A 212 -6.91 22.41 2.67
CA PHE A 212 -7.06 23.59 3.53
C PHE A 212 -7.14 24.94 2.80
N LEU A 213 -6.64 25.04 1.57
CA LEU A 213 -6.80 26.24 0.73
C LEU A 213 -8.10 26.26 -0.10
N SER A 214 -8.93 25.23 0.01
CA SER A 214 -10.21 25.19 -0.70
C SER A 214 -11.22 26.11 -0.02
N ARG A 215 -12.02 26.82 -0.81
CA ARG A 215 -13.20 27.53 -0.30
C ARG A 215 -14.23 26.60 0.33
N HIS A 216 -14.14 25.30 0.06
CA HIS A 216 -15.02 24.23 0.57
C HIS A 216 -14.39 23.47 1.73
N TYR A 217 -13.32 24.02 2.34
CA TYR A 217 -12.58 23.35 3.40
C TYR A 217 -13.33 23.33 4.74
N ASP A 218 -14.31 24.19 4.97
CA ASP A 218 -15.01 24.29 6.26
C ASP A 218 -16.55 24.33 6.15
N ASP A 219 -17.10 24.04 4.96
CA ASP A 219 -18.54 24.05 4.65
C ASP A 219 -19.44 23.32 5.67
N LEU A 220 -18.95 22.24 6.30
CA LEU A 220 -19.72 21.46 7.28
C LEU A 220 -19.23 21.65 8.72
N GLY A 221 -18.23 22.51 8.93
CA GLY A 221 -17.64 22.77 10.24
C GLY A 221 -18.63 23.42 11.22
N GLU A 222 -19.58 24.22 10.73
CA GLU A 222 -20.68 24.75 11.53
C GLU A 222 -21.67 23.68 11.97
N LEU A 223 -22.13 22.83 11.03
CA LEU A 223 -23.01 21.70 11.32
C LEU A 223 -22.36 20.78 12.36
N TRP A 224 -21.07 20.47 12.18
CA TRP A 224 -20.28 19.67 13.11
C TRP A 224 -20.27 20.23 14.53
N ARG A 225 -20.06 21.54 14.68
CA ARG A 225 -20.05 22.23 15.99
C ARG A 225 -21.41 22.20 16.67
N ARG A 226 -22.50 22.27 15.89
CA ARG A 226 -23.87 22.18 16.41
C ARG A 226 -24.36 20.74 16.62
N GLY A 227 -23.61 19.74 16.14
CA GLY A 227 -24.03 18.34 16.19
C GLY A 227 -25.13 18.00 15.18
N GLU A 228 -25.22 18.80 14.11
CA GLU A 228 -26.14 18.59 13.00
C GLU A 228 -25.51 17.67 11.93
N TYR A 229 -26.36 17.05 11.12
CA TYR A 229 -25.94 16.06 10.12
C TYR A 229 -26.54 16.36 8.74
N VAL A 230 -25.86 15.87 7.71
CA VAL A 230 -26.26 15.85 6.30
C VAL A 230 -26.94 14.51 6.01
N PRO A 231 -28.12 14.48 5.38
CA PRO A 231 -28.79 13.24 4.99
C PRO A 231 -28.06 12.51 3.85
N MET A 232 -28.17 11.18 3.83
CA MET A 232 -27.60 10.29 2.80
C MET A 232 -28.72 9.52 2.09
N SER A 233 -29.64 10.27 1.46
CA SER A 233 -30.72 9.64 0.70
C SER A 233 -30.17 8.91 -0.52
N LEU A 234 -30.71 7.71 -0.76
CA LEU A 234 -30.51 6.92 -1.97
C LEU A 234 -31.61 7.16 -3.01
N ASP A 235 -32.59 8.02 -2.70
CA ASP A 235 -33.64 8.42 -3.63
C ASP A 235 -33.04 9.18 -4.82
N PRO A 236 -33.17 8.64 -6.05
CA PRO A 236 -32.65 9.29 -7.25
C PRO A 236 -33.25 10.67 -7.51
N GLU A 237 -34.52 10.91 -7.17
CA GLU A 237 -35.18 12.19 -7.43
C GLU A 237 -34.66 13.30 -6.51
N LEU A 238 -34.42 12.97 -5.22
CA LEU A 238 -33.76 13.85 -4.26
C LEU A 238 -32.30 14.08 -4.64
N THR A 239 -31.61 13.04 -5.07
CA THR A 239 -30.22 13.13 -5.53
C THR A 239 -30.10 14.07 -6.73
N ASP A 240 -30.97 13.91 -7.74
CA ASP A 240 -30.99 14.76 -8.93
C ASP A 240 -31.37 16.21 -8.62
N ALA A 241 -32.27 16.45 -7.66
CA ALA A 241 -32.64 17.79 -7.22
C ALA A 241 -31.51 18.52 -6.45
N MET A 242 -30.61 17.78 -5.80
CA MET A 242 -29.48 18.34 -5.05
C MET A 242 -28.22 18.56 -5.90
N ILE A 243 -28.15 17.97 -7.10
CA ILE A 243 -27.03 18.14 -8.03
C ILE A 243 -27.27 19.39 -8.90
N ASP A 244 -26.86 20.57 -8.41
CA ASP A 244 -26.73 21.77 -9.26
C ASP A 244 -25.40 21.74 -10.04
N LEU A 245 -25.18 20.66 -10.80
CA LEU A 245 -23.98 20.47 -11.62
C LEU A 245 -24.38 20.24 -13.08
N THR A 246 -24.31 21.30 -13.89
CA THR A 246 -24.39 21.16 -15.35
C THR A 246 -23.14 20.44 -15.86
N ILE A 247 -23.17 19.10 -15.92
CA ILE A 247 -22.15 18.30 -16.61
C ILE A 247 -22.40 18.41 -18.11
N ARG A 248 -21.71 19.34 -18.79
CA ARG A 248 -21.59 19.27 -20.26
C ARG A 248 -20.55 18.23 -20.63
N LEU A 249 -21.02 17.05 -21.05
CA LEU A 249 -20.20 16.07 -21.75
C LEU A 249 -19.74 16.67 -23.09
N LEU A 250 -18.51 17.16 -23.14
CA LEU A 250 -17.83 17.43 -24.41
C LEU A 250 -17.36 16.10 -24.98
N ALA A 251 -18.05 15.61 -26.01
CA ALA A 251 -17.58 14.50 -26.82
C ALA A 251 -16.31 14.94 -27.58
N GLN A 252 -15.13 14.73 -27.00
CA GLN A 252 -13.87 14.91 -27.73
C GLN A 252 -13.65 13.73 -28.67
N ARG A 253 -14.03 13.92 -29.94
CA ARG A 253 -13.31 13.28 -31.05
C ARG A 253 -11.97 14.00 -31.21
N SER A 254 -10.91 13.23 -31.38
CA SER A 254 -9.50 13.62 -31.65
C SER A 254 -8.65 13.87 -30.40
N ILE A 255 -7.75 12.93 -30.13
CA ILE A 255 -6.60 13.11 -29.23
C ILE A 255 -5.67 14.13 -29.88
N ALA A 256 -5.52 15.31 -29.27
CA ALA A 256 -4.40 16.19 -29.55
C ALA A 256 -3.22 15.72 -28.68
N THR A 257 -2.21 15.14 -29.31
CA THR A 257 -0.91 14.88 -28.68
C THR A 257 -0.28 16.22 -28.30
N VAL A 258 -0.18 16.52 -27.01
CA VAL A 258 0.54 17.70 -26.52
C VAL A 258 2.03 17.34 -26.41
N PHE A 259 2.84 17.91 -27.29
CA PHE A 259 4.30 17.90 -27.12
C PHE A 259 4.70 19.02 -26.15
N VAL A 260 5.38 18.66 -25.07
CA VAL A 260 5.99 19.63 -24.16
C VAL A 260 7.39 19.96 -24.68
N THR A 261 7.56 21.14 -25.29
CA THR A 261 8.88 21.67 -25.70
C THR A 261 9.25 22.84 -24.80
N HIS A 262 10.52 22.94 -24.38
CA HIS A 262 10.98 23.95 -23.41
C HIS A 262 11.45 25.27 -24.07
N SER A 263 11.05 25.55 -25.32
CA SER A 263 11.45 26.75 -26.05
C SER A 263 10.32 27.30 -26.94
N PRO A 264 9.98 28.60 -26.84
CA PRO A 264 8.97 29.25 -27.69
C PRO A 264 9.29 29.20 -29.20
N ALA A 265 10.56 29.06 -29.58
CA ALA A 265 10.99 29.02 -30.97
C ALA A 265 10.68 27.67 -31.65
N GLU A 266 10.65 26.56 -30.89
CA GLU A 266 10.35 25.23 -31.41
C GLU A 266 8.84 25.02 -31.64
N ALA A 267 8.00 25.58 -30.74
CA ALA A 267 6.55 25.55 -30.87
C ALA A 267 6.06 26.17 -32.20
N LYS A 268 6.72 27.25 -32.64
CA LYS A 268 6.37 27.95 -33.88
C LYS A 268 6.72 27.15 -35.14
N ARG A 269 7.72 26.26 -35.07
CA ARG A 269 8.16 25.38 -36.17
C ARG A 269 7.25 24.16 -36.34
N LEU A 270 6.70 23.63 -35.25
CA LEU A 270 5.79 22.48 -35.23
C LEU A 270 4.38 22.84 -35.75
N ALA A 271 3.89 24.04 -35.46
CA ALA A 271 2.55 24.48 -35.88
C ALA A 271 2.38 24.58 -37.41
N THR A 272 3.46 24.76 -38.17
CA THR A 272 3.39 24.95 -39.63
C THR A 272 3.40 23.63 -40.43
N ARG A 273 3.48 22.46 -39.78
CA ARG A 273 3.72 21.17 -40.47
C ARG A 273 2.59 20.14 -40.39
N THR A 274 1.41 20.49 -39.86
CA THR A 274 0.28 19.54 -39.87
C THR A 274 -0.43 19.59 -41.22
N LEU A 275 0.05 18.74 -42.11
CA LEU A 275 -0.44 18.46 -43.46
C LEU A 275 -1.92 18.06 -43.49
N HIS A 276 -2.60 18.56 -44.53
CA HIS A 276 -3.89 18.11 -45.02
C HIS A 276 -3.95 16.59 -45.19
N LEU A 277 -4.92 15.94 -44.53
CA LEU A 277 -5.42 14.64 -44.95
C LEU A 277 -6.93 14.76 -45.12
N LYS A 278 -7.37 14.60 -46.38
CA LYS A 278 -8.79 14.52 -46.77
C LYS A 278 -9.42 13.26 -46.19
N PRO A 279 -10.74 13.26 -45.91
CA PRO A 279 -11.43 12.04 -45.52
C PRO A 279 -11.45 11.04 -46.68
N VAL A 280 -11.28 9.76 -46.36
CA VAL A 280 -11.61 8.63 -47.24
C VAL A 280 -12.93 8.08 -46.73
N ASP A 281 -13.85 7.79 -47.67
CA ASP A 281 -15.23 7.30 -47.45
C ASP A 281 -15.31 6.01 -46.62
#